data_AF-A0A1F8T6F3-F1
#
_entry.id   AF-A0A1F8T6F3-F1
#
_cell.length_a   1.000
_cell.length_b   1.000
_cell.length_c   1.000
_cell.angle_alpha   90.00
_cell.angle_beta   90.00
_cell.angle_gamma   90.00
#
_symmetry.space_group_name_H-M   'P 1'
#
loop_
_entity.id
_entity.type
_entity.pdbx_description
1 polymer ?
#
loop_
_entity_poly.entity_id
_entity_poly.type
_entity_poly.pdbx_seq_one_letter_code
_entity_poly.pdbx_strand_id
1 'polypeptide(L)'
;MRWFVLILPAVLIIAAATGYYAGVNQRQVSQRQAVAQQADEQFQLAIEDLAAERYETARQRLEYVIRLDPSYPGAADRLAEAFLVLNAPTPTPVPATTPTPNLAPVEALFDQAKAAYEAQDWSTAIDTLLALRAKDPAYRSVQVDGLMYGSLRERGLHLIRVDWDLEQGLYDLARAESFGWLDSEAISWQTSVRLYLSSNSNMGLNWPQATYDFLGLCLAGLWDSCDKLSTAADAYADYLGETGGVCAASEQYTLFEFPRDIPALARVYEMGDAMVARCVVLSAPPPGPPSTGEPLPTATESPGGEPTPGS
;
A
#
# COMPACT_ATOMS: atom_id res chain seq x y z
N MET A 1 -49.86 50.42 35.78
CA MET A 1 -48.41 50.74 35.67
C MET A 1 -47.46 49.65 36.20
N ARG A 2 -47.92 48.44 36.60
CA ARG A 2 -47.02 47.40 37.16
C ARG A 2 -46.43 46.41 36.15
N TRP A 3 -47.00 46.30 34.95
CA TRP A 3 -46.48 45.40 33.89
C TRP A 3 -45.20 45.95 33.23
N PHE A 4 -45.10 47.26 32.97
CA PHE A 4 -43.93 47.87 32.33
C PHE A 4 -42.58 47.61 33.04
N VAL A 5 -42.60 47.41 34.36
CA VAL A 5 -41.39 47.12 35.16
C VAL A 5 -40.82 45.72 34.88
N LEU A 6 -41.64 44.76 34.42
CA LEU A 6 -41.19 43.41 34.04
C LEU A 6 -40.85 43.29 32.55
N ILE A 7 -41.42 44.14 31.67
CA ILE A 7 -41.15 44.11 30.23
C ILE A 7 -39.70 44.55 29.94
N LEU A 8 -39.24 45.60 30.62
CA LEU A 8 -37.92 46.19 30.37
C LEU A 8 -36.74 45.24 30.61
N PRO A 9 -36.66 44.50 31.74
CA PRO A 9 -35.61 43.49 31.92
C PRO A 9 -35.78 42.27 30.99
N ALA A 10 -37.02 41.88 30.66
CA ALA A 10 -37.26 40.78 29.72
C ALA A 10 -36.77 41.11 28.30
N VAL A 11 -37.01 42.33 27.81
CA VAL A 11 -36.51 42.80 26.52
C VAL A 11 -34.98 42.87 26.49
N LEU A 12 -34.34 43.29 27.59
CA LEU A 12 -32.87 43.31 27.69
C LEU A 12 -32.26 41.90 27.64
N ILE A 13 -32.86 40.92 28.32
CA ILE A 13 -32.38 39.53 28.29
C ILE A 13 -32.54 38.93 26.89
N ILE A 14 -33.67 39.18 26.22
CA ILE A 14 -33.92 38.71 24.85
C ILE A 14 -32.92 39.34 23.87
N ALA A 15 -32.65 40.65 24.00
CA ALA A 15 -31.68 41.36 23.15
C ALA A 15 -30.23 40.88 23.36
N ALA A 16 -29.84 40.58 24.61
CA ALA A 16 -28.53 40.03 24.93
C ALA A 16 -28.36 38.61 24.36
N ALA A 17 -29.39 37.76 24.48
CA ALA A 17 -29.39 36.42 23.92
C ALA A 17 -29.31 36.44 22.38
N THR A 18 -30.13 37.25 21.70
CA THR A 18 -30.11 37.35 20.23
C THR A 18 -28.78 37.92 19.71
N GLY A 19 -28.18 38.89 20.41
CA GLY A 19 -26.85 39.40 20.07
C GLY A 19 -25.74 38.35 20.20
N TYR A 20 -25.77 37.50 21.22
CA TYR A 20 -24.82 36.40 21.41
C TYR A 20 -24.94 35.34 20.30
N TYR A 21 -26.16 34.88 20.00
CA TYR A 21 -26.40 33.91 18.93
C TYR A 21 -26.05 34.47 17.54
N ALA A 22 -26.38 35.73 17.26
CA ALA A 22 -25.99 36.39 16.01
C ALA A 22 -24.47 36.54 15.88
N GLY A 23 -23.76 36.87 16.96
CA GLY A 23 -22.31 36.97 16.99
C GLY A 23 -21.60 35.64 16.74
N VAL A 24 -22.09 34.54 17.31
CA VAL A 24 -21.51 33.19 17.09
C VAL A 24 -21.75 32.72 15.65
N ASN A 25 -22.95 32.93 15.09
CA ASN A 25 -23.23 32.61 13.68
C ASN A 25 -22.38 33.45 12.72
N GLN A 26 -22.20 34.74 12.99
CA GLN A 26 -21.36 35.61 12.16
C GLN A 26 -19.89 35.17 12.17
N ARG A 27 -19.37 34.75 13.33
CA ARG A 27 -18.00 34.21 13.46
C ARG A 27 -17.81 32.92 12.67
N GLN A 28 -18.78 32.01 12.72
CA GLN A 28 -18.72 30.76 11.95
C GLN A 28 -18.76 31.03 10.44
N VAL A 29 -19.58 31.97 9.98
CA VAL A 29 -19.63 32.38 8.57
C VAL A 29 -18.31 33.02 8.14
N SER A 30 -17.74 33.94 8.94
CA SER A 30 -16.45 34.56 8.62
C SER A 30 -15.28 33.57 8.64
N GLN A 31 -15.29 32.58 9.53
CA GLN A 31 -14.26 31.54 9.59
C GLN A 31 -14.33 30.63 8.36
N ARG A 32 -15.53 30.23 7.94
CA ARG A 32 -15.72 29.45 6.71
C ARG A 32 -15.27 30.21 5.47
N GLN A 33 -15.56 31.52 5.40
CA GLN A 33 -15.09 32.36 4.30
C GLN A 33 -13.57 32.51 4.30
N ALA A 34 -12.94 32.69 5.46
CA ALA A 34 -11.48 32.77 5.56
C ALA A 34 -10.79 31.46 5.15
N VAL A 35 -11.33 30.31 5.58
CA VAL A 35 -10.81 28.99 5.16
C VAL A 35 -11.01 28.76 3.67
N ALA A 36 -12.16 29.15 3.10
CA ALA A 36 -12.42 29.04 1.68
C ALA A 36 -11.49 29.95 0.84
N GLN A 37 -11.22 31.17 1.30
CA GLN A 37 -10.25 32.07 0.66
C GLN A 37 -8.84 31.48 0.71
N GLN A 38 -8.43 30.93 1.86
CA GLN A 38 -7.13 30.28 2.00
C GLN A 38 -7.00 29.04 1.11
N ALA A 39 -8.06 28.23 0.98
CA ALA A 39 -8.09 27.10 0.07
C ALA A 39 -7.96 27.54 -1.40
N ASP A 40 -8.66 28.62 -1.80
CA ASP A 40 -8.56 29.16 -3.16
C ASP A 40 -7.16 29.72 -3.46
N GLU A 41 -6.58 30.51 -2.55
CA GLU A 41 -5.21 31.01 -2.70
C GLU A 41 -4.19 29.88 -2.87
N GLN A 42 -4.26 28.83 -2.05
CA GLN A 42 -3.35 27.70 -2.13
C GLN A 42 -3.58 26.88 -3.41
N PHE A 43 -4.82 26.79 -3.88
CA PHE A 43 -5.13 26.14 -5.14
C PHE A 43 -4.52 26.90 -6.33
N GLN A 44 -4.68 28.22 -6.40
CA GLN A 44 -4.10 29.02 -7.49
C GLN A 44 -2.56 28.92 -7.51
N LEU A 45 -1.91 29.00 -6.34
CA LEU A 45 -0.47 28.80 -6.24
C LEU A 45 -0.05 27.39 -6.68
N ALA A 46 -0.85 26.36 -6.41
CA ALA A 46 -0.57 25.03 -6.90
C ALA A 46 -0.67 24.91 -8.42
N ILE A 47 -1.61 25.63 -9.06
CA ILE A 47 -1.69 25.69 -10.53
C ILE A 47 -0.45 26.36 -11.12
N GLU A 48 0.03 27.45 -10.51
CA GLU A 48 1.30 28.08 -10.92
C GLU A 48 2.49 27.15 -10.73
N ASP A 49 2.54 26.40 -9.63
CA ASP A 49 3.59 25.41 -9.38
C ASP A 49 3.55 24.25 -10.39
N LEU A 50 2.36 23.78 -10.79
CA LEU A 50 2.21 22.80 -11.88
C LEU A 50 2.71 23.35 -13.22
N ALA A 51 2.34 24.59 -13.56
CA ALA A 51 2.77 25.25 -14.80
C ALA A 51 4.29 25.53 -14.82
N ALA A 52 4.90 25.72 -13.65
CA ALA A 52 6.34 25.90 -13.47
C ALA A 52 7.10 24.57 -13.27
N GLU A 53 6.46 23.42 -13.48
CA GLU A 53 7.03 22.07 -13.31
C GLU A 53 7.54 21.77 -11.88
N ARG A 54 7.05 22.50 -10.87
CA ARG A 54 7.38 22.30 -9.45
C ARG A 54 6.43 21.30 -8.79
N TYR A 55 6.40 20.07 -9.32
CA TYR A 55 5.39 19.07 -9.00
C TYR A 55 5.31 18.70 -7.49
N GLU A 56 6.43 18.60 -6.77
CA GLU A 56 6.41 18.31 -5.32
C GLU A 56 5.77 19.44 -4.51
N THR A 57 6.02 20.70 -4.89
CA THR A 57 5.43 21.85 -4.19
C THR A 57 3.93 21.95 -4.50
N ALA A 58 3.55 21.70 -5.76
CA ALA A 58 2.15 21.61 -6.16
C ALA A 58 1.40 20.52 -5.39
N ARG A 59 1.98 19.31 -5.25
CA ARG A 59 1.41 18.19 -4.50
C ARG A 59 1.08 18.60 -3.05
N GLN A 60 2.05 19.16 -2.34
CA GLN A 60 1.88 19.57 -0.94
C GLN A 60 0.76 20.62 -0.77
N ARG A 61 0.67 21.59 -1.69
CA ARG A 61 -0.39 22.60 -1.67
C ARG A 61 -1.76 22.01 -1.96
N LEU A 62 -1.86 21.11 -2.95
CA LEU A 62 -3.13 20.46 -3.30
C LEU A 62 -3.62 19.53 -2.18
N GLU A 63 -2.72 18.80 -1.52
CA GLU A 63 -3.04 18.04 -0.30
C GLU A 63 -3.53 18.94 0.84
N TYR A 64 -2.94 20.13 0.98
CA TYR A 64 -3.39 21.13 1.95
C TYR A 64 -4.78 21.68 1.62
N VAL A 65 -5.06 21.98 0.35
CA VAL A 65 -6.40 22.41 -0.13
C VAL A 65 -7.46 21.35 0.17
N ILE A 66 -7.19 20.07 -0.16
CA ILE A 66 -8.11 18.96 0.09
C ILE A 66 -8.33 18.74 1.60
N ARG A 67 -7.33 19.01 2.43
CA ARG A 67 -7.47 18.96 3.89
C ARG A 67 -8.39 20.05 4.44
N LEU A 68 -8.37 21.24 3.83
CA LEU A 68 -9.23 22.37 4.22
C LEU A 68 -10.65 22.22 3.69
N ASP A 69 -10.80 21.77 2.45
CA ASP A 69 -12.08 21.47 1.80
C ASP A 69 -11.96 20.19 0.94
N PRO A 70 -12.40 19.04 1.46
CA PRO A 70 -12.36 17.77 0.72
C PRO A 70 -13.18 17.76 -0.57
N SER A 71 -14.12 18.69 -0.72
CA SER A 71 -14.98 18.83 -1.90
C SER A 71 -14.53 19.91 -2.88
N TYR A 72 -13.33 20.46 -2.68
CA TYR A 72 -12.81 21.56 -3.50
C TYR A 72 -12.75 21.16 -4.98
N PRO A 73 -13.43 21.89 -5.89
CA PRO A 73 -13.51 21.52 -7.30
C PRO A 73 -12.14 21.45 -7.99
N GLY A 74 -11.82 20.31 -8.58
CA GLY A 74 -10.62 20.11 -9.39
C GLY A 74 -9.31 19.94 -8.62
N ALA A 75 -9.30 20.02 -7.28
CA ALA A 75 -8.08 19.79 -6.49
C ALA A 75 -7.58 18.34 -6.60
N ALA A 76 -8.50 17.36 -6.58
CA ALA A 76 -8.16 15.95 -6.72
C ALA A 76 -7.56 15.63 -8.11
N ASP A 77 -8.15 16.19 -9.17
CA ASP A 77 -7.68 15.96 -10.55
C ASP A 77 -6.28 16.53 -10.76
N ARG A 78 -6.01 17.73 -10.24
CA ARG A 78 -4.69 18.37 -10.30
C ARG A 78 -3.65 17.65 -9.44
N LEU A 79 -4.07 17.08 -8.31
CA LEU A 79 -3.18 16.27 -7.48
C LEU A 79 -2.78 14.96 -8.20
N ALA A 80 -3.73 14.35 -8.92
CA ALA A 80 -3.43 13.20 -9.77
C ALA A 80 -2.44 13.54 -10.91
N GLU A 81 -2.55 14.73 -11.51
CA GLU A 81 -1.58 15.25 -12.50
C GLU A 81 -0.18 15.39 -11.90
N ALA A 82 -0.05 15.96 -10.69
CA ALA A 82 1.23 16.05 -9.99
C ALA A 82 1.84 14.67 -9.72
N PHE A 83 1.02 13.71 -9.25
CA PHE A 83 1.47 12.35 -8.99
C PHE A 83 1.89 11.60 -10.26
N LEU A 84 1.25 11.86 -11.39
CA LEU A 84 1.62 11.23 -12.66
C LEU A 84 3.07 11.55 -13.04
N VAL A 85 3.51 12.79 -12.79
CA VAL A 85 4.88 13.22 -13.10
C VAL A 85 5.87 12.83 -12.00
N LEU A 86 5.48 12.95 -10.73
CA LEU A 86 6.35 12.57 -9.61
C LEU A 86 6.64 11.07 -9.54
N ASN A 87 5.67 10.25 -9.95
CA ASN A 87 5.82 8.80 -10.00
C ASN A 87 6.26 8.31 -11.39
N ALA A 88 6.52 9.23 -12.33
CA ALA A 88 7.18 8.86 -13.57
C ALA A 88 8.62 8.44 -13.24
N PRO A 89 9.11 7.30 -13.79
CA PRO A 89 10.47 6.86 -13.53
C PRO A 89 11.45 7.97 -13.93
N THR A 90 12.15 8.53 -12.95
CA THR A 90 13.19 9.52 -13.20
C THR A 90 14.29 8.82 -14.00
N PRO A 91 14.67 9.32 -15.19
CA PRO A 91 15.82 8.76 -15.87
C PRO A 91 17.04 9.04 -15.00
N THR A 92 17.53 8.01 -14.30
CA THR A 92 18.79 8.09 -13.57
C THR A 92 19.85 8.55 -14.58
N PRO A 93 20.51 9.70 -14.37
CA PRO A 93 21.59 10.12 -15.23
C PRO A 93 22.74 9.12 -15.05
N VAL A 94 22.79 8.13 -15.94
CA VAL A 94 23.97 7.28 -16.10
C VAL A 94 25.11 8.23 -16.43
N PRO A 95 26.25 8.20 -15.70
CA PRO A 95 27.43 8.94 -16.10
C PRO A 95 27.70 8.64 -17.56
N ALA A 96 27.76 9.68 -18.41
CA ALA A 96 28.20 9.52 -19.79
C ALA A 96 29.68 9.14 -19.74
N THR A 97 29.96 7.84 -19.61
CA THR A 97 31.27 7.30 -19.94
C THR A 97 31.44 7.61 -21.41
N THR A 98 32.30 8.57 -21.72
CA THR A 98 32.72 8.77 -23.10
C THR A 98 33.40 7.47 -23.48
N PRO A 99 32.81 6.62 -24.34
CA PRO A 99 33.41 5.32 -24.60
C PRO A 99 34.78 5.58 -25.20
N THR A 100 35.82 4.96 -24.64
CA THR A 100 37.11 4.88 -25.32
C THR A 100 36.82 4.47 -26.78
N PRO A 101 37.28 5.23 -27.79
CA PRO A 101 36.88 4.98 -29.17
C PRO A 101 37.17 3.53 -29.55
N ASN A 102 36.12 2.72 -29.65
CA ASN A 102 36.25 1.35 -30.11
C ASN A 102 36.65 1.44 -31.59
N LEU A 103 37.84 0.99 -31.97
CA LEU A 103 38.31 1.09 -33.35
C LEU A 103 37.83 -0.08 -34.23
N ALA A 104 37.12 -1.05 -33.65
CA ALA A 104 36.63 -2.20 -34.40
C ALA A 104 35.65 -1.77 -35.52
N PRO A 105 35.69 -2.47 -36.68
CA PRO A 105 34.68 -2.35 -37.73
C PRO A 105 33.28 -2.74 -37.21
N VAL A 106 32.23 -2.15 -37.79
CA VAL A 106 30.83 -2.41 -37.37
C VAL A 106 30.41 -3.87 -37.54
N GLU A 107 30.95 -4.60 -38.53
CA GLU A 107 30.73 -6.05 -38.68
C GLU A 107 31.31 -6.83 -37.50
N ALA A 108 32.53 -6.51 -37.07
CA ALA A 108 33.17 -7.19 -35.94
C ALA A 108 32.41 -6.94 -34.63
N LEU A 109 31.86 -5.74 -34.44
CA LEU A 109 30.99 -5.44 -33.29
C LEU A 109 29.69 -6.25 -33.33
N PHE A 110 29.10 -6.41 -34.50
CA PHE A 110 27.89 -7.22 -34.65
C PHE A 110 28.15 -8.70 -34.33
N ASP A 111 29.24 -9.26 -34.85
CA ASP A 111 29.64 -10.65 -34.57
C ASP A 111 29.97 -10.85 -33.09
N GLN A 112 30.65 -9.87 -32.46
CA GLN A 112 30.94 -9.89 -31.03
C GLN A 112 29.65 -9.85 -30.19
N ALA A 113 28.71 -8.96 -30.52
CA ALA A 113 27.43 -8.87 -29.82
C ALA A 113 26.64 -10.17 -29.93
N LYS A 114 26.63 -10.79 -31.12
CA LYS A 114 25.99 -12.08 -31.35
C LYS A 114 26.62 -13.19 -30.50
N ALA A 115 27.95 -13.26 -30.48
CA ALA A 115 28.67 -14.23 -29.66
C ALA A 115 28.39 -14.03 -28.16
N ALA A 116 28.35 -12.78 -27.69
CA ALA A 116 28.01 -12.45 -26.30
C ALA A 116 26.57 -12.87 -25.96
N TYR A 117 25.62 -12.61 -26.85
CA TYR A 117 24.23 -13.06 -26.68
C TYR A 117 24.12 -14.60 -26.61
N GLU A 118 24.80 -15.32 -27.51
CA GLU A 118 24.84 -16.79 -27.50
C GLU A 118 25.51 -17.36 -26.24
N ALA A 119 26.47 -16.64 -25.67
CA ALA A 119 27.11 -16.95 -24.41
C ALA A 119 26.29 -16.53 -23.17
N GLN A 120 25.08 -15.99 -23.36
CA GLN A 120 24.23 -15.42 -22.30
C GLN A 120 24.87 -14.24 -21.55
N ASP A 121 25.92 -13.64 -22.11
CA ASP A 121 26.49 -12.39 -21.62
C ASP A 121 25.74 -11.21 -22.24
N TRP A 122 24.50 -11.03 -21.79
CA TRP A 122 23.59 -10.03 -22.34
C TRP A 122 24.06 -8.60 -22.08
N SER A 123 24.79 -8.36 -21.00
CA SER A 123 25.39 -7.05 -20.71
C SER A 123 26.43 -6.68 -21.76
N THR A 124 27.39 -7.56 -22.04
CA THR A 124 28.37 -7.33 -23.10
C THR A 124 27.69 -7.18 -24.47
N ALA A 125 26.65 -7.96 -24.75
CA ALA A 125 25.88 -7.82 -26.00
C ALA A 125 25.24 -6.43 -26.13
N ILE A 126 24.54 -5.94 -25.10
CA ILE A 126 23.89 -4.62 -25.08
C ILE A 126 24.91 -3.50 -25.28
N ASP A 127 26.02 -3.54 -24.53
CA ASP A 127 27.06 -2.51 -24.60
C ASP A 127 27.72 -2.49 -25.99
N THR A 128 27.97 -3.67 -26.57
CA THR A 128 28.54 -3.80 -27.91
C THR A 128 27.58 -3.27 -28.99
N LEU A 129 26.27 -3.54 -28.86
CA LEU A 129 25.25 -3.05 -29.79
C LEU A 129 25.04 -1.54 -29.68
N LEU A 130 25.14 -0.98 -28.47
CA LEU A 130 25.15 0.47 -28.25
C LEU A 130 26.35 1.12 -28.94
N ALA A 131 27.55 0.55 -28.78
CA ALA A 131 28.76 1.03 -29.45
C ALA A 131 28.66 0.93 -30.98
N LEU A 132 28.04 -0.14 -31.50
CA LEU A 132 27.76 -0.30 -32.92
C LEU A 132 26.83 0.80 -33.44
N ARG A 133 25.67 1.03 -32.80
CA ARG A 133 24.72 2.07 -33.23
C ARG A 133 25.31 3.48 -33.13
N ALA A 134 26.18 3.74 -32.16
CA ALA A 134 26.87 5.02 -32.04
C ALA A 134 27.82 5.29 -33.22
N LYS A 135 28.36 4.24 -33.86
CA LYS A 135 29.21 4.34 -35.06
C LYS A 135 28.42 4.44 -36.35
N ASP A 136 27.45 3.55 -36.53
CA ASP A 136 26.61 3.49 -37.72
C ASP A 136 25.19 3.06 -37.34
N PRO A 137 24.25 4.02 -37.19
CA PRO A 137 22.86 3.73 -36.86
C PRO A 137 22.11 2.95 -37.94
N ALA A 138 22.58 2.97 -39.20
CA ALA A 138 21.90 2.33 -40.32
C ALA A 138 22.40 0.90 -40.57
N TYR A 139 23.54 0.52 -39.98
CA TYR A 139 24.12 -0.80 -40.15
C TYR A 139 23.17 -1.89 -39.64
N ARG A 140 22.64 -2.71 -40.56
CA ARG A 140 21.83 -3.90 -40.25
C ARG A 140 20.73 -3.63 -39.20
N SER A 141 20.10 -2.47 -39.26
CA SER A 141 19.23 -1.94 -38.20
C SER A 141 18.23 -2.97 -37.66
N VAL A 142 17.51 -3.67 -38.53
CA VAL A 142 16.54 -4.71 -38.13
C VAL A 142 17.18 -5.84 -37.30
N GLN A 143 18.37 -6.30 -37.67
CA GLN A 143 19.07 -7.39 -36.98
C GLN A 143 19.68 -6.91 -35.66
N VAL A 144 20.20 -5.68 -35.64
CA VAL A 144 20.70 -5.02 -34.42
C VAL A 144 19.56 -4.78 -33.43
N ASP A 145 18.41 -4.32 -33.91
CA ASP A 145 17.20 -4.08 -33.11
C ASP A 145 16.65 -5.39 -32.52
N GLY A 146 16.57 -6.45 -33.33
CA GLY A 146 16.17 -7.77 -32.86
C GLY A 146 17.12 -8.35 -31.80
N LEU A 147 18.43 -8.19 -31.98
CA LEU A 147 19.40 -8.64 -30.99
C LEU A 147 19.37 -7.79 -29.72
N MET A 148 19.19 -6.47 -29.84
CA MET A 148 19.02 -5.57 -28.68
C MET A 148 17.76 -5.92 -27.88
N TYR A 149 16.64 -6.17 -28.56
CA TYR A 149 15.40 -6.66 -27.93
C TYR A 149 15.67 -7.95 -27.15
N GLY A 150 16.27 -8.95 -27.79
CA GLY A 150 16.58 -10.23 -27.17
C GLY A 150 17.48 -10.08 -25.94
N SER A 151 18.59 -9.34 -26.05
CA SER A 151 19.51 -9.14 -24.95
C SER A 151 18.87 -8.42 -23.76
N LEU A 152 18.09 -7.36 -24.00
CA LEU A 152 17.39 -6.63 -22.95
C LEU A 152 16.33 -7.49 -22.26
N ARG A 153 15.55 -8.25 -23.04
CA ARG A 153 14.53 -9.16 -22.51
C ARG A 153 15.15 -10.21 -21.61
N GLU A 154 16.17 -10.93 -22.10
CA GLU A 154 16.82 -11.99 -21.33
C GLU A 154 17.54 -11.46 -20.09
N ARG A 155 18.26 -10.34 -20.21
CA ARG A 155 18.91 -9.70 -19.06
C ARG A 155 17.89 -9.24 -18.02
N GLY A 156 16.80 -8.60 -18.45
CA GLY A 156 15.73 -8.16 -17.56
C GLY A 156 15.11 -9.32 -16.80
N LEU A 157 14.82 -10.43 -17.48
CA LEU A 157 14.32 -11.65 -16.83
C LEU A 157 15.34 -12.31 -15.91
N HIS A 158 16.64 -12.27 -16.23
CA HIS A 158 17.69 -12.79 -15.34
C HIS A 158 17.77 -11.97 -14.06
N LEU A 159 17.81 -10.64 -14.18
CA LEU A 159 17.84 -9.72 -13.05
C LEU A 159 16.66 -9.95 -12.10
N ILE A 160 15.44 -10.12 -12.65
CA ILE A 160 14.24 -10.36 -11.85
C ILE A 160 14.25 -11.72 -11.14
N ARG A 161 14.64 -12.78 -11.85
CA ARG A 161 14.46 -14.17 -11.38
C ARG A 161 15.62 -14.69 -10.55
N VAL A 162 16.83 -14.29 -10.92
CA VAL A 162 18.09 -14.84 -10.39
C VAL A 162 18.72 -13.85 -9.43
N ASP A 163 18.93 -12.61 -9.87
CA ASP A 163 19.67 -11.61 -9.09
C ASP A 163 18.80 -10.85 -8.09
N TRP A 164 17.47 -10.94 -8.24
CA TRP A 164 16.47 -10.18 -7.49
C TRP A 164 16.63 -8.66 -7.61
N ASP A 165 17.24 -8.20 -8.70
CA ASP A 165 17.32 -6.79 -9.07
C ASP A 165 16.08 -6.40 -9.88
N LEU A 166 14.98 -6.17 -9.16
CA LEU A 166 13.65 -6.03 -9.74
C LEU A 166 13.51 -4.75 -10.57
N GLU A 167 14.07 -3.64 -10.08
CA GLU A 167 13.96 -2.33 -10.70
C GLU A 167 14.80 -2.25 -11.98
N GLN A 168 16.04 -2.73 -11.93
CA GLN A 168 16.89 -2.79 -13.13
C GLN A 168 16.31 -3.78 -14.16
N GLY A 169 15.75 -4.90 -13.70
CA GLY A 169 15.08 -5.84 -14.58
C GLY A 169 13.83 -5.25 -15.24
N LEU A 170 13.01 -4.52 -14.49
CA LEU A 170 11.84 -3.80 -15.03
C LEU A 170 12.26 -2.73 -16.04
N TYR A 171 13.35 -2.01 -15.77
CA TYR A 171 13.93 -1.02 -16.69
C TYR A 171 14.36 -1.67 -18.01
N ASP A 172 15.05 -2.81 -17.95
CA ASP A 172 15.49 -3.51 -19.15
C ASP A 172 14.30 -4.03 -19.99
N LEU A 173 13.27 -4.57 -19.35
CA LEU A 173 12.04 -4.99 -20.02
C LEU A 173 11.33 -3.79 -20.68
N ALA A 174 11.21 -2.66 -19.99
CA ALA A 174 10.63 -1.44 -20.55
C ALA A 174 11.44 -0.89 -21.74
N ARG A 175 12.77 -1.05 -21.71
CA ARG A 175 13.63 -0.68 -22.83
C ARG A 175 13.45 -1.64 -24.01
N ALA A 176 13.25 -2.94 -23.76
CA ALA A 176 12.95 -3.91 -24.81
C ALA A 176 11.64 -3.55 -25.55
N GLU A 177 10.64 -3.01 -24.85
CA GLU A 177 9.36 -2.57 -25.43
C GLU A 177 9.50 -1.52 -26.55
N SER A 178 10.62 -0.77 -26.56
CA SER A 178 10.93 0.18 -27.64
C SER A 178 11.28 -0.48 -28.99
N PHE A 179 11.61 -1.77 -28.98
CA PHE A 179 11.98 -2.55 -30.17
C PHE A 179 10.90 -3.55 -30.61
N GLY A 180 9.96 -3.90 -29.72
CA GLY A 180 8.90 -4.86 -29.99
C GLY A 180 8.08 -5.17 -28.73
N TRP A 181 6.96 -5.88 -28.88
CA TRP A 181 6.15 -6.28 -27.73
C TRP A 181 6.84 -7.35 -26.90
N LEU A 182 6.71 -7.26 -25.57
CA LEU A 182 7.09 -8.35 -24.67
C LEU A 182 6.17 -9.55 -24.90
N ASP A 183 6.73 -10.75 -24.81
CA ASP A 183 5.93 -11.98 -24.73
C ASP A 183 5.30 -12.16 -23.34
N SER A 184 4.44 -13.18 -23.24
CA SER A 184 3.66 -13.46 -22.04
C SER A 184 4.51 -13.77 -20.80
N GLU A 185 5.70 -14.34 -20.96
CA GLU A 185 6.59 -14.62 -19.81
C GLU A 185 7.12 -13.29 -19.26
N ALA A 186 7.68 -12.44 -20.12
CA ALA A 186 8.19 -11.14 -19.71
C ALA A 186 7.10 -10.24 -19.10
N ILE A 187 5.89 -10.24 -19.68
CA ILE A 187 4.74 -9.51 -19.13
C ILE A 187 4.35 -10.03 -17.74
N SER A 188 4.33 -11.35 -17.54
CA SER A 188 4.01 -11.96 -16.24
C SER A 188 4.98 -11.50 -15.16
N TRP A 189 6.29 -11.58 -15.44
CA TRP A 189 7.33 -11.11 -14.51
C TRP A 189 7.27 -9.60 -14.27
N GLN A 190 7.06 -8.80 -15.32
CA GLN A 190 6.87 -7.36 -15.21
C GLN A 190 5.71 -7.01 -14.27
N THR A 191 4.59 -7.74 -14.40
CA THR A 191 3.38 -7.55 -13.58
C THR A 191 3.65 -7.92 -12.13
N SER A 192 4.30 -9.06 -11.87
CA SER A 192 4.66 -9.49 -10.51
C SER A 192 5.59 -8.49 -9.82
N VAL A 193 6.58 -7.96 -10.54
CA VAL A 193 7.51 -6.94 -9.99
C VAL A 193 6.76 -5.66 -9.63
N ARG A 194 5.90 -5.17 -10.53
CA ARG A 194 5.09 -3.97 -10.27
C ARG A 194 4.17 -4.16 -9.06
N LEU A 195 3.54 -5.32 -8.95
CA LEU A 195 2.73 -5.67 -7.78
C LEU A 195 3.59 -5.62 -6.52
N TYR A 196 4.74 -6.30 -6.50
CA TYR A 196 5.65 -6.32 -5.35
C TYR A 196 6.10 -4.93 -4.91
N LEU A 197 6.55 -4.08 -5.83
CA LEU A 197 7.02 -2.72 -5.52
C LEU A 197 5.87 -1.84 -5.00
N SER A 198 4.67 -1.98 -5.59
CA SER A 198 3.46 -1.31 -5.12
C SER A 198 3.06 -1.75 -3.72
N SER A 199 3.04 -3.06 -3.45
CA SER A 199 2.71 -3.62 -2.14
C SER A 199 3.71 -3.21 -1.07
N ASN A 200 5.00 -3.16 -1.42
CA ASN A 200 6.05 -2.68 -0.54
C ASN A 200 5.87 -1.20 -0.20
N SER A 201 5.46 -0.38 -1.18
CA SER A 201 5.13 1.05 -0.97
C SER A 201 3.90 1.24 -0.09
N ASN A 202 2.95 0.29 -0.11
CA ASN A 202 1.77 0.31 0.75
C ASN A 202 2.07 -0.07 2.21
N MET A 203 3.23 -0.67 2.51
CA MET A 203 3.61 -0.95 3.90
C MET A 203 3.76 0.37 4.67
N GLY A 204 2.99 0.54 5.74
CA GLY A 204 2.93 1.79 6.52
C GLY A 204 1.90 2.81 6.04
N LEU A 205 1.27 2.59 4.87
CA LEU A 205 0.23 3.47 4.32
C LEU A 205 -1.13 2.76 4.24
N ASN A 206 -1.14 1.53 3.71
CA ASN A 206 -2.33 0.72 3.52
C ASN A 206 -2.00 -0.75 3.79
N TRP A 207 -1.99 -1.11 5.08
CA TRP A 207 -1.76 -2.48 5.55
C TRP A 207 -2.74 -3.53 4.99
N PRO A 208 -4.05 -3.26 4.86
CA PRO A 208 -4.96 -4.22 4.22
C PRO A 208 -4.55 -4.55 2.79
N GLN A 209 -4.26 -3.53 1.96
CA GLN A 209 -3.87 -3.74 0.56
C GLN A 209 -2.53 -4.48 0.46
N ALA A 210 -1.53 -4.07 1.24
CA ALA A 210 -0.22 -4.73 1.26
C ALA A 210 -0.36 -6.22 1.64
N THR A 211 -1.17 -6.52 2.66
CA THR A 211 -1.44 -7.90 3.08
C THR A 211 -2.08 -8.72 1.96
N TYR A 212 -3.09 -8.18 1.28
CA TYR A 212 -3.77 -8.88 0.18
C TYR A 212 -2.84 -9.16 -0.99
N ASP A 213 -2.05 -8.17 -1.42
CA ASP A 213 -1.17 -8.33 -2.58
C ASP A 213 0.00 -9.30 -2.29
N PHE A 214 0.62 -9.19 -1.10
CA PHE A 214 1.69 -10.10 -0.71
C PHE A 214 1.21 -11.54 -0.51
N LEU A 215 -0.08 -11.76 -0.21
CA LEU A 215 -0.66 -13.11 -0.19
C LEU A 215 -0.59 -13.77 -1.57
N GLY A 216 -0.96 -13.05 -2.63
CA GLY A 216 -0.86 -13.54 -4.00
C GLY A 216 0.59 -13.86 -4.40
N LEU A 217 1.52 -12.95 -4.08
CA LEU A 217 2.95 -13.13 -4.37
C LEU A 217 3.56 -14.30 -3.56
N CYS A 218 3.15 -14.47 -2.31
CA CYS A 218 3.61 -15.56 -1.43
C CYS A 218 3.16 -16.93 -1.94
N LEU A 219 1.89 -17.05 -2.34
CA LEU A 219 1.36 -18.28 -2.92
C LEU A 219 2.01 -18.63 -4.26
N ALA A 220 2.48 -17.62 -5.01
CA ALA A 220 3.29 -17.81 -6.21
C ALA A 220 4.76 -18.15 -5.91
N GLY A 221 5.18 -18.14 -4.64
CA GLY A 221 6.55 -18.44 -4.22
C GLY A 221 7.57 -17.39 -4.69
N LEU A 222 7.14 -16.14 -4.80
CA LEU A 222 7.98 -15.07 -5.37
C LEU A 222 8.73 -14.31 -4.29
N TRP A 223 10.05 -14.24 -4.42
CA TRP A 223 10.94 -13.44 -3.58
C TRP A 223 10.74 -13.67 -2.07
N ASP A 224 10.85 -12.62 -1.26
CA ASP A 224 10.60 -12.60 0.19
C ASP A 224 9.12 -12.29 0.54
N SER A 225 8.20 -12.48 -0.41
CA SER A 225 6.81 -12.04 -0.27
C SER A 225 6.06 -12.69 0.89
N CYS A 226 6.39 -13.92 1.29
CA CYS A 226 5.76 -14.57 2.46
C CYS A 226 6.18 -13.94 3.79
N ASP A 227 7.43 -13.48 3.89
CA ASP A 227 7.91 -12.74 5.07
C ASP A 227 7.28 -11.35 5.10
N LYS A 228 7.17 -10.69 3.94
CA LYS A 228 6.47 -9.41 3.81
C LYS A 228 4.97 -9.53 4.10
N LEU A 229 4.33 -10.60 3.66
CA LEU A 229 2.94 -10.93 3.99
C LEU A 229 2.76 -11.01 5.51
N SER A 230 3.59 -11.81 6.18
CA SER A 230 3.50 -11.98 7.64
C SER A 230 3.69 -10.64 8.36
N THR A 231 4.62 -9.82 7.89
CA THR A 231 4.87 -8.47 8.44
C THR A 231 3.68 -7.54 8.22
N ALA A 232 3.11 -7.51 7.02
CA ALA A 232 1.96 -6.67 6.70
C ALA A 232 0.71 -7.09 7.48
N ALA A 233 0.47 -8.40 7.62
CA ALA A 233 -0.65 -8.95 8.37
C ALA A 233 -0.55 -8.63 9.87
N ASP A 234 0.66 -8.68 10.46
CA ASP A 234 0.89 -8.28 11.86
C ASP A 234 0.55 -6.82 12.08
N ALA A 235 1.13 -5.94 11.26
CA ALA A 235 0.91 -4.50 11.36
C ALA A 235 -0.56 -4.12 11.09
N TYR A 236 -1.24 -4.86 10.20
CA TYR A 236 -2.67 -4.68 10.00
C TYR A 236 -3.48 -5.10 11.23
N ALA A 237 -3.09 -6.19 11.91
CA ALA A 237 -3.70 -6.62 13.17
C ALA A 237 -3.54 -5.59 14.28
N ASP A 238 -2.36 -5.01 14.42
CA ASP A 238 -2.11 -3.95 15.40
C ASP A 238 -3.00 -2.73 15.12
N TYR A 239 -3.07 -2.29 13.85
CA TYR A 239 -3.95 -1.19 13.42
C TYR A 239 -5.44 -1.46 13.73
N LEU A 240 -5.91 -2.68 13.46
CA LEU A 240 -7.29 -3.08 13.81
C LEU A 240 -7.48 -3.20 15.32
N GLY A 241 -6.46 -3.65 16.06
CA GLY A 241 -6.49 -3.75 17.51
C GLY A 241 -6.68 -2.40 18.19
N GLU A 242 -6.03 -1.35 17.68
CA GLU A 242 -6.17 0.02 18.19
C GLU A 242 -7.55 0.64 17.89
N THR A 243 -8.15 0.30 16.75
CA THR A 243 -9.38 0.95 16.25
C THR A 243 -10.67 0.17 16.56
N GLY A 244 -10.63 -1.16 16.50
CA GLY A 244 -11.77 -2.08 16.65
C GLY A 244 -11.56 -3.18 17.70
N GLY A 245 -10.40 -3.23 18.35
CA GLY A 245 -10.07 -4.21 19.37
C GLY A 245 -9.58 -5.54 18.81
N VAL A 246 -9.02 -6.38 19.69
CA VAL A 246 -8.34 -7.64 19.35
C VAL A 246 -9.25 -8.63 18.60
N CYS A 247 -10.56 -8.62 18.87
CA CYS A 247 -11.51 -9.49 18.17
C CYS A 247 -11.67 -9.10 16.70
N ALA A 248 -11.81 -7.80 16.38
CA ALA A 248 -11.84 -7.33 15.00
C ALA A 248 -10.52 -7.62 14.27
N ALA A 249 -9.39 -7.48 14.96
CA ALA A 249 -8.08 -7.85 14.42
C ALA A 249 -7.97 -9.35 14.08
N SER A 250 -8.60 -10.22 14.89
CA SER A 250 -8.60 -11.67 14.64
C SER A 250 -9.41 -12.05 13.39
N GLU A 251 -10.48 -11.31 13.07
CA GLU A 251 -11.34 -11.60 11.93
C GLU A 251 -10.61 -11.42 10.59
N GLN A 252 -9.63 -10.53 10.50
CA GLN A 252 -8.86 -10.36 9.25
C GLN A 252 -8.21 -11.67 8.79
N TYR A 253 -7.81 -12.53 9.74
CA TYR A 253 -7.09 -13.75 9.42
C TYR A 253 -8.01 -14.81 8.80
N THR A 254 -9.32 -14.59 8.86
CA THR A 254 -10.29 -15.42 8.12
C THR A 254 -10.17 -15.22 6.61
N LEU A 255 -9.57 -14.12 6.13
CA LEU A 255 -9.27 -13.91 4.70
C LEU A 255 -8.25 -14.91 4.15
N PHE A 256 -7.50 -15.61 5.00
CA PHE A 256 -6.56 -16.66 4.61
C PHE A 256 -7.24 -18.04 4.58
N GLU A 257 -8.33 -18.19 3.82
CA GLU A 257 -9.10 -19.45 3.67
C GLU A 257 -8.35 -20.56 2.88
N PHE A 258 -7.03 -20.50 2.84
CA PHE A 258 -6.19 -21.51 2.22
C PHE A 258 -6.02 -22.74 3.14
N PRO A 259 -5.58 -23.89 2.57
CA PRO A 259 -5.19 -25.04 3.37
C PRO A 259 -4.12 -24.70 4.41
N ARG A 260 -4.36 -25.10 5.67
CA ARG A 260 -3.49 -24.81 6.83
C ARG A 260 -2.13 -25.52 6.77
N ASP A 261 -1.97 -26.48 5.86
CA ASP A 261 -0.74 -27.24 5.65
C ASP A 261 0.23 -26.58 4.66
N ILE A 262 -0.12 -25.42 4.08
CA ILE A 262 0.80 -24.62 3.26
C ILE A 262 1.90 -24.06 4.17
N PRO A 263 3.17 -24.51 4.06
CA PRO A 263 4.22 -24.10 4.97
C PRO A 263 4.51 -22.60 4.91
N ALA A 264 4.37 -22.00 3.73
CA ALA A 264 4.57 -20.58 3.47
C ALA A 264 3.62 -19.67 4.28
N LEU A 265 2.46 -20.18 4.71
CA LEU A 265 1.46 -19.43 5.47
C LEU A 265 1.47 -19.77 6.97
N ALA A 266 2.32 -20.69 7.43
CA ALA A 266 2.32 -21.17 8.81
C ALA A 266 2.38 -20.04 9.84
N ARG A 267 3.23 -19.03 9.59
CA ARG A 267 3.38 -17.85 10.47
C ARG A 267 2.10 -17.03 10.57
N VAL A 268 1.43 -16.78 9.43
CA VAL A 268 0.16 -16.05 9.38
C VAL A 268 -0.92 -16.80 10.17
N TYR A 269 -0.98 -18.13 10.04
CA TYR A 269 -1.92 -18.94 10.81
C TYR A 269 -1.64 -18.93 12.32
N GLU A 270 -0.37 -19.00 12.73
CA GLU A 270 0.02 -18.92 14.14
C GLU A 270 -0.40 -17.58 14.76
N MET A 271 -0.19 -16.48 14.04
CA MET A 271 -0.60 -15.14 14.47
C MET A 271 -2.13 -15.04 14.59
N GLY A 272 -2.87 -15.57 13.61
CA GLY A 272 -4.33 -15.63 13.66
C GLY A 272 -4.84 -16.42 14.87
N ASP A 273 -4.31 -17.62 15.10
CA ASP A 273 -4.68 -18.46 16.24
C ASP A 273 -4.40 -17.76 17.58
N ALA A 274 -3.26 -17.07 17.71
CA ALA A 274 -2.92 -16.29 18.89
C ALA A 274 -3.91 -15.13 19.13
N MET A 275 -4.33 -14.43 18.08
CA MET A 275 -5.31 -13.33 18.19
C MET A 275 -6.70 -13.84 18.54
N VAL A 276 -7.14 -14.95 17.94
CA VAL A 276 -8.42 -15.60 18.29
C VAL A 276 -8.41 -16.01 19.77
N ALA A 277 -7.33 -16.63 20.26
CA ALA A 277 -7.22 -17.01 21.68
C ALA A 277 -7.31 -15.79 22.61
N ARG A 278 -6.66 -14.68 22.26
CA ARG A 278 -6.75 -13.42 23.03
C ARG A 278 -8.16 -12.83 23.00
N CYS A 279 -8.83 -12.84 21.85
CA CYS A 279 -10.20 -12.38 21.72
C CYS A 279 -11.16 -13.17 22.64
N VAL A 280 -11.03 -14.50 22.69
CA VAL A 280 -11.85 -15.37 23.57
C VAL A 280 -11.68 -14.98 25.04
N VAL A 281 -10.45 -14.71 25.49
CA VAL A 281 -10.19 -14.28 26.87
C VAL A 281 -10.81 -12.91 27.17
N LEU A 282 -10.69 -11.96 26.25
CA LEU A 282 -11.21 -10.59 26.42
C LEU A 282 -12.74 -10.51 26.34
N SER A 283 -13.38 -11.44 25.63
CA SER A 283 -14.84 -11.50 25.47
C SER A 283 -15.53 -12.37 26.54
N ALA A 284 -14.77 -12.98 27.45
CA ALA A 284 -15.34 -13.81 28.51
C ALA A 284 -16.23 -12.98 29.46
N PRO A 285 -17.45 -13.45 29.78
CA PRO A 285 -18.29 -12.78 30.77
C PRO A 285 -17.59 -12.76 32.14
N PRO A 286 -17.81 -11.72 32.96
CA PRO A 286 -17.20 -11.64 34.29
C PRO A 286 -17.60 -12.88 35.10
N PRO A 287 -16.69 -13.43 35.94
CA PRO A 287 -17.01 -14.57 36.77
C PRO A 287 -18.24 -14.25 37.61
N GLY A 288 -19.25 -15.13 37.53
CA GLY A 288 -20.47 -14.98 38.30
C GLY A 288 -20.16 -14.90 39.80
N PRO A 289 -21.00 -14.23 40.61
CA PRO A 289 -20.82 -14.22 42.06
C PRO A 289 -20.71 -15.67 42.56
N PRO A 290 -19.81 -15.96 43.52
CA PRO A 290 -19.66 -17.31 44.05
C PRO A 290 -21.02 -17.81 44.53
N SER A 291 -21.48 -18.92 43.94
CA SER A 291 -22.70 -19.58 44.36
C SER A 291 -22.57 -19.89 45.85
N THR A 292 -23.32 -19.16 46.67
CA THR A 292 -23.40 -19.43 48.10
C THR A 292 -24.17 -20.74 48.18
N GLY A 293 -23.46 -21.82 48.55
CA GLY A 293 -23.96 -23.18 48.52
C GLY A 293 -25.38 -23.30 49.03
N GLU A 294 -26.25 -23.86 48.19
CA GLU A 294 -27.57 -24.32 48.58
C GLU A 294 -27.41 -25.39 49.68
N PRO A 295 -28.10 -25.29 50.82
CA PRO A 295 -27.99 -26.29 51.87
C PRO A 295 -28.47 -27.65 51.35
N LEU A 296 -27.62 -28.66 51.54
CA LEU A 296 -27.88 -30.06 51.25
C LEU A 296 -29.24 -30.47 51.86
N PRO A 297 -30.16 -31.11 51.10
CA PRO A 297 -31.41 -31.60 51.68
C PRO A 297 -31.12 -32.66 52.73
N THR A 298 -31.57 -32.42 53.96
CA THR A 298 -31.56 -33.37 55.07
C THR A 298 -32.25 -34.67 54.65
N ALA A 299 -31.52 -35.78 54.67
CA ALA A 299 -32.08 -37.11 54.50
C ALA A 299 -33.13 -37.37 55.59
N THR A 300 -34.37 -37.67 55.18
CA THR A 300 -35.41 -38.16 56.08
C THR A 300 -35.13 -39.65 56.37
N GLU A 301 -34.82 -39.98 57.61
CA GLU A 301 -34.75 -41.35 58.10
C GLU A 301 -36.10 -42.05 57.92
N SER A 302 -36.07 -43.21 57.26
CA SER A 302 -37.17 -44.17 57.20
C SER A 302 -37.24 -44.94 58.54
N PRO A 303 -38.42 -45.13 59.18
CA PRO A 303 -38.51 -45.88 60.42
C PRO A 303 -38.31 -47.38 60.20
N GLY A 304 -37.62 -47.98 61.17
CA GLY A 304 -37.03 -49.31 61.11
C GLY A 304 -38.01 -50.48 60.97
N GLY A 305 -37.54 -51.50 60.27
CA GLY A 305 -38.07 -52.87 60.34
C GLY A 305 -37.37 -53.63 61.47
N GLU A 306 -38.18 -54.17 62.37
CA GLU A 306 -37.77 -54.97 63.53
C GLU A 306 -37.31 -56.39 63.11
N PRO A 307 -36.29 -56.98 63.78
CA PRO A 307 -35.73 -58.27 63.40
C PRO A 307 -36.46 -59.46 64.05
N THR A 308 -36.65 -60.54 63.28
CA THR A 308 -37.09 -61.84 63.82
C THR A 308 -35.87 -62.75 64.08
N PRO A 309 -35.75 -63.40 65.25
CA PRO A 309 -34.60 -64.22 65.63
C PRO A 309 -34.71 -65.66 65.10
N GLY A 310 -33.55 -66.26 64.85
CA GLY A 310 -33.44 -67.46 64.03
C GLY A 310 -33.43 -68.82 64.73
N SER A 311 -33.23 -69.82 63.89
CA SER A 311 -32.59 -71.13 64.13
C SER A 311 -32.12 -71.66 62.77
#